data_AF-A0A2T6ZHQ3-F1
#
_entry.id   AF-A0A2T6ZHQ3-F1
#
_cell.length_a   1.000
_cell.length_b   1.000
_cell.length_c   1.000
_cell.angle_alpha   90.00
_cell.angle_beta   90.00
_cell.angle_gamma   90.00
#
_symmetry.space_group_name_H-M   'P 1'
#
loop_
_entity.id
_entity.type
_entity.pdbx_description
1 polymer ?
#
loop_
_entity_poly.entity_id
_entity_poly.type
_entity_poly.pdbx_seq_one_letter_code
_entity_poly.pdbx_strand_id
1 'polypeptide(L)'
;MSEKTQFYFLLTGANSGLGLSLAHRLLDDFLTTHPENHHLTLIITTRSHSKGSATLALLNNHLQIHNVPTPRCTLAHHSVDLTNLVSVYTLAQTLRSTYPHLNAVILNAGMGPFLGIDWLACFVSLAKNWVQAVTVPTYKIQGVGWITSQEGPLSGETIPTVFAANVFGHYFLVHEVADLLAEGSGRIIWTSSLEAYPWAFSTEDLQGVRASHSYESSKRLTDVLALTSGLECTSPFTTSFFYRKRTYNGAELEKPNDRVPKTYVCHPGICGTSIMPLNFILFNCMLLACYIARWFGSPWHTISTYSGANAASWLALAPDDELEGARAQKVKWGSACTRSGKEMVKATNVEGVENRLEFEELGRECWKQMEELRMSWKERLEKATGTK
;
A
#
# COMPACT_ATOMS: atom_id res chain seq x y z
N MET A 1 8.88 -6.09 -30.50
CA MET A 1 9.01 -5.21 -29.32
C MET A 1 10.32 -5.55 -28.65
N SER A 2 11.17 -4.56 -28.34
CA SER A 2 12.38 -4.79 -27.54
C SER A 2 11.97 -5.38 -26.19
N GLU A 3 12.71 -6.38 -25.71
CA GLU A 3 12.54 -6.93 -24.37
C GLU A 3 12.77 -5.82 -23.32
N LYS A 4 11.91 -5.74 -22.30
CA LYS A 4 12.04 -4.77 -21.21
C LYS A 4 13.10 -5.28 -20.23
N THR A 5 14.25 -4.62 -20.18
CA THR A 5 15.36 -4.99 -19.28
C THR A 5 15.52 -4.05 -18.09
N GLN A 6 14.82 -2.91 -18.06
CA GLN A 6 14.89 -1.93 -16.98
C GLN A 6 13.57 -1.88 -16.24
N PHE A 7 13.62 -2.03 -14.92
CA PHE A 7 12.45 -2.06 -14.03
C PHE A 7 12.55 -0.96 -12.99
N TYR A 8 11.46 -0.21 -12.78
CA TYR A 8 11.38 0.91 -11.83
C TYR A 8 10.26 0.66 -10.83
N PHE A 9 10.62 0.37 -9.58
CA PHE A 9 9.66 0.08 -8.51
C PHE A 9 9.68 1.20 -7.47
N LEU A 10 8.52 1.78 -7.19
CA LEU A 10 8.33 2.76 -6.12
C LEU A 10 7.77 2.07 -4.87
N LEU A 11 8.46 2.18 -3.74
CA LEU A 11 8.02 1.63 -2.46
C LEU A 11 7.84 2.73 -1.42
N THR A 12 6.61 2.88 -0.92
CA THR A 12 6.32 3.86 0.12
C THR A 12 6.58 3.34 1.53
N GLY A 13 7.19 4.16 2.39
CA GLY A 13 7.37 3.86 3.81
C GLY A 13 8.42 2.78 4.09
N ALA A 14 9.60 2.88 3.47
CA ALA A 14 10.62 1.83 3.48
C ALA A 14 11.59 1.87 4.69
N ASN A 15 11.45 2.82 5.62
CA ASN A 15 12.50 3.08 6.62
C ASN A 15 12.54 2.09 7.81
N SER A 16 11.54 1.23 7.99
CA SER A 16 11.49 0.27 9.10
C SER A 16 10.43 -0.81 8.85
N GLY A 17 10.41 -1.82 9.73
CA GLY A 17 9.35 -2.82 9.81
C GLY A 17 9.11 -3.55 8.48
N LEU A 18 7.83 -3.64 8.09
CA LEU A 18 7.41 -4.29 6.85
C LEU A 18 8.02 -3.63 5.61
N GLY A 19 8.03 -2.29 5.53
CA GLY A 19 8.54 -1.59 4.35
C GLY A 19 10.03 -1.82 4.10
N LEU A 20 10.85 -1.80 5.14
CA LEU A 20 12.29 -2.14 5.00
C LEU A 20 12.47 -3.60 4.57
N SER A 21 11.70 -4.52 5.16
CA SER A 21 11.80 -5.95 4.84
C SER A 21 11.32 -6.25 3.42
N LEU A 22 10.32 -5.52 2.95
CA LEU A 22 9.85 -5.58 1.57
C LEU A 22 10.89 -5.03 0.59
N ALA A 23 11.61 -3.98 0.95
CA ALA A 23 12.74 -3.50 0.14
C ALA A 23 13.83 -4.59 0.01
N HIS A 24 14.24 -5.23 1.11
CA HIS A 24 15.18 -6.37 1.04
C HIS A 24 14.65 -7.50 0.17
N ARG A 25 13.39 -7.90 0.39
CA ARG A 25 12.78 -9.02 -0.31
C ARG A 25 12.63 -8.76 -1.81
N LEU A 26 12.24 -7.55 -2.22
CA LEU A 26 12.17 -7.18 -3.64
C LEU A 26 13.53 -7.31 -4.33
N LEU A 27 14.62 -6.93 -3.64
CA LEU A 27 15.97 -7.10 -4.18
C LEU A 27 16.34 -8.58 -4.32
N ASP A 28 16.10 -9.38 -3.27
CA ASP A 28 16.39 -10.81 -3.26
C ASP A 28 15.60 -11.57 -4.35
N ASP A 29 14.28 -11.36 -4.37
CA ASP A 29 13.38 -12.02 -5.30
C ASP A 29 13.67 -11.59 -6.74
N PHE A 30 13.97 -10.30 -6.99
CA PHE A 30 14.34 -9.83 -8.34
C PHE A 30 15.65 -10.49 -8.82
N LEU A 31 16.70 -10.47 -8.00
CA LEU A 31 17.99 -11.08 -8.35
C LEU A 31 17.87 -12.58 -8.62
N THR A 32 16.98 -13.26 -7.88
CA THR A 32 16.75 -14.71 -7.99
C THR A 32 15.87 -15.09 -9.19
N THR A 33 14.85 -14.30 -9.50
CA THR A 33 13.82 -14.68 -10.48
C THR A 33 14.01 -14.07 -11.86
N HIS A 34 14.64 -12.89 -11.96
CA HIS A 34 14.79 -12.20 -13.23
C HIS A 34 16.12 -12.56 -13.93
N PRO A 35 16.15 -12.63 -15.27
CA PRO A 35 17.37 -12.79 -16.07
C PRO A 35 18.51 -11.81 -15.73
N GLU A 36 19.76 -12.24 -15.94
CA GLU A 36 20.95 -11.45 -15.59
C GLU A 36 21.07 -10.11 -16.32
N ASN A 37 20.48 -9.98 -17.51
CA ASN A 37 20.40 -8.74 -18.28
C ASN A 37 19.32 -7.78 -17.78
N HIS A 38 18.50 -8.17 -16.81
CA HIS A 38 17.50 -7.31 -16.18
C HIS A 38 18.11 -6.50 -15.02
N HIS A 39 17.66 -5.26 -14.91
CA HIS A 39 18.10 -4.29 -13.92
C HIS A 39 16.93 -3.64 -13.18
N LEU A 40 17.00 -3.58 -11.85
CA LEU A 40 15.98 -2.98 -11.00
C LEU A 40 16.45 -1.65 -10.41
N THR A 41 15.71 -0.58 -10.67
CA THR A 41 15.78 0.66 -9.88
C THR A 41 14.70 0.61 -8.80
N LEU A 42 15.12 0.40 -7.55
CA LEU A 42 14.23 0.44 -6.38
C LEU A 42 14.23 1.85 -5.79
N ILE A 43 13.11 2.55 -5.97
CA ILE A 43 12.86 3.90 -5.50
C ILE A 43 12.14 3.81 -4.17
N ILE A 44 12.84 4.06 -3.07
CA ILE A 44 12.26 4.05 -1.73
C ILE A 44 11.79 5.44 -1.31
N THR A 45 10.71 5.50 -0.54
CA THR A 45 10.30 6.75 0.10
C THR A 45 10.26 6.66 1.61
N THR A 46 10.60 7.77 2.25
CA THR A 46 10.57 7.95 3.71
C THR A 46 10.14 9.40 4.02
N ARG A 47 9.75 9.69 5.26
CA ARG A 47 9.34 11.05 5.65
C ARG A 47 10.48 12.07 5.72
N SER A 48 11.74 11.63 5.72
CA SER A 48 12.89 12.54 5.85
C SER A 48 14.14 12.02 5.15
N HIS A 49 14.98 12.93 4.68
CA HIS A 49 16.26 12.61 4.06
C HIS A 49 17.17 11.76 4.96
N SER A 50 17.20 12.05 6.27
CA SER A 50 17.99 11.27 7.24
C SER A 50 17.56 9.81 7.32
N LYS A 51 16.25 9.55 7.38
CA LYS A 51 15.71 8.18 7.32
C LYS A 51 15.99 7.53 5.97
N GLY A 52 15.90 8.29 4.89
CA GLY A 52 16.26 7.82 3.54
C GLY A 52 17.70 7.33 3.48
N SER A 53 18.64 8.17 3.91
CA SER A 53 20.08 7.87 3.93
C SER A 53 20.40 6.61 4.76
N ALA A 54 19.83 6.50 5.96
CA ALA A 54 19.99 5.31 6.80
C ALA A 54 19.41 4.04 6.13
N THR A 55 18.26 4.17 5.47
CA THR A 55 17.62 3.05 4.73
C THR A 55 18.50 2.61 3.56
N LEU A 56 18.99 3.55 2.76
CA LEU A 56 19.90 3.25 1.64
C LEU A 56 21.19 2.57 2.11
N ALA A 57 21.75 2.97 3.26
CA ALA A 57 22.92 2.30 3.82
C ALA A 57 22.64 0.82 4.16
N LEU A 58 21.49 0.53 4.79
CA LEU A 58 21.08 -0.85 5.08
C LEU A 58 20.90 -1.68 3.80
N LEU A 59 20.24 -1.13 2.78
CA LEU A 59 20.00 -1.81 1.51
C LEU A 59 21.30 -2.02 0.71
N ASN A 60 22.22 -1.06 0.71
CA ASN A 60 23.52 -1.21 0.07
C ASN A 60 24.35 -2.31 0.75
N ASN A 61 24.36 -2.35 2.10
CA ASN A 61 25.03 -3.42 2.84
C ASN A 61 24.42 -4.79 2.52
N HIS A 62 23.09 -4.87 2.40
CA HIS A 62 22.38 -6.08 1.99
C HIS A 62 22.81 -6.58 0.60
N LEU A 63 22.92 -5.68 -0.38
CA LEU A 63 23.38 -6.02 -1.73
C LEU A 63 24.85 -6.48 -1.77
N GLN A 64 25.72 -5.94 -0.91
CA GLN A 64 27.13 -6.34 -0.83
C GLN A 64 27.29 -7.80 -0.36
N ILE A 65 26.43 -8.26 0.56
CA ILE A 65 26.46 -9.64 1.06
C ILE A 65 26.19 -10.67 -0.06
N HIS A 66 25.39 -10.28 -1.06
CA HIS A 66 25.00 -11.16 -2.16
C HIS A 66 26.07 -11.36 -3.26
N ASN A 67 27.26 -10.72 -3.15
CA ASN A 67 28.39 -10.89 -4.08
C ASN A 67 28.01 -10.82 -5.57
N VAL A 68 27.06 -9.95 -5.95
CA VAL A 68 26.59 -9.87 -7.33
C VAL A 68 27.72 -9.25 -8.21
N PRO A 69 28.23 -9.96 -9.24
CA PRO A 69 29.42 -9.52 -10.01
C PRO A 69 29.21 -8.20 -10.77
N THR A 70 27.95 -7.91 -11.10
CA THR A 70 27.53 -6.71 -11.83
C THR A 70 26.36 -6.07 -11.07
N PRO A 71 26.35 -4.75 -10.82
CA PRO A 71 25.25 -4.12 -10.09
C PRO A 71 23.97 -4.16 -10.93
N ARG A 72 23.13 -5.18 -10.70
CA ARG A 72 21.79 -5.36 -11.30
C ARG A 72 20.68 -4.59 -10.57
N CYS A 73 21.05 -3.82 -9.55
CA CYS A 73 20.13 -3.02 -8.77
C CYS A 73 20.70 -1.61 -8.56
N THR A 74 19.84 -0.61 -8.72
CA THR A 74 20.08 0.79 -8.35
C THR A 74 19.10 1.18 -7.25
N LEU A 75 19.59 1.82 -6.21
CA LEU A 75 18.77 2.32 -5.11
C LEU A 75 18.62 3.83 -5.25
N ALA A 76 17.39 4.32 -5.16
CA ALA A 76 17.09 5.75 -5.15
C ALA A 76 16.17 6.09 -3.98
N HIS A 77 16.26 7.31 -3.48
CA HIS A 77 15.42 7.79 -2.37
C HIS A 77 14.75 9.12 -2.73
N HIS A 78 13.48 9.23 -2.36
CA HIS A 78 12.74 10.50 -2.36
C HIS A 78 11.98 10.67 -1.05
N SER A 79 11.90 11.90 -0.54
CA SER A 79 11.16 12.18 0.69
C SER A 79 9.67 12.41 0.37
N VAL A 80 8.78 11.87 1.19
CA VAL A 80 7.35 12.16 1.13
C VAL A 80 6.69 12.06 2.49
N ASP A 81 5.84 13.03 2.79
CA ASP A 81 4.84 12.91 3.82
C ASP A 81 3.45 12.75 3.19
N LEU A 82 2.87 11.55 3.32
CA LEU A 82 1.56 11.24 2.75
C LEU A 82 0.41 12.01 3.40
N THR A 83 0.64 12.62 4.57
CA THR A 83 -0.35 13.50 5.19
C THR A 83 -0.26 14.95 4.72
N ASN A 84 0.71 15.28 3.84
CA ASN A 84 0.90 16.61 3.27
C ASN A 84 0.81 16.53 1.73
N LEU A 85 -0.28 17.04 1.15
CA LEU A 85 -0.55 16.89 -0.28
C LEU A 85 0.40 17.70 -1.17
N VAL A 86 1.02 18.77 -0.66
CA VAL A 86 2.08 19.49 -1.36
C VAL A 86 3.33 18.60 -1.47
N SER A 87 3.67 17.87 -0.40
CA SER A 87 4.77 16.90 -0.42
C SER A 87 4.50 15.76 -1.40
N VAL A 88 3.27 15.22 -1.41
CA VAL A 88 2.84 14.17 -2.35
C VAL A 88 2.94 14.67 -3.80
N TYR A 89 2.44 15.87 -4.09
CA TYR A 89 2.50 16.45 -5.43
C TYR A 89 3.93 16.70 -5.89
N THR A 90 4.78 17.23 -4.99
CA THR A 90 6.22 17.47 -5.27
C THR A 90 6.96 16.18 -5.59
N LEU A 91 6.68 15.11 -4.83
CA LEU A 91 7.20 13.77 -5.15
C LEU A 91 6.77 13.36 -6.56
N ALA A 92 5.49 13.48 -6.90
CA ALA A 92 4.99 13.06 -8.21
C ALA A 92 5.67 13.82 -9.36
N GLN A 93 5.86 15.14 -9.24
CA GLN A 93 6.60 15.92 -10.25
C GLN A 93 8.05 15.46 -10.38
N THR A 94 8.71 15.17 -9.25
CA THR A 94 10.09 14.66 -9.24
C THR A 94 10.17 13.29 -9.91
N LEU A 95 9.23 12.38 -9.63
CA LEU A 95 9.20 11.06 -10.26
C LEU A 95 9.06 11.18 -11.78
N ARG A 96 8.18 12.06 -12.26
CA ARG A 96 7.93 12.29 -13.68
C ARG A 96 9.10 12.90 -14.43
N SER A 97 9.87 13.78 -13.79
CA SER A 97 11.06 14.37 -14.39
C SER A 97 12.28 13.46 -14.35
N THR A 98 12.31 12.49 -13.43
CA THR A 98 13.50 11.67 -13.16
C THR A 98 13.44 10.28 -13.82
N TYR A 99 12.27 9.65 -13.88
CA TYR A 99 12.13 8.26 -14.30
C TYR A 99 11.30 8.12 -15.58
N PRO A 100 11.66 7.19 -16.48
CA PRO A 100 10.95 7.04 -17.75
C PRO A 100 9.58 6.40 -17.59
N HIS A 101 9.39 5.52 -16.60
CA HIS A 101 8.13 4.84 -16.32
C HIS A 101 8.19 4.20 -14.93
N LEU A 102 7.07 3.62 -14.48
CA LEU A 102 6.98 2.81 -13.26
C LEU A 102 6.37 1.45 -13.58
N ASN A 103 7.08 0.37 -13.25
CA ASN A 103 6.60 -1.01 -13.42
C ASN A 103 5.79 -1.47 -12.21
N ALA A 104 6.08 -0.94 -11.02
CA ALA A 104 5.27 -1.17 -9.84
C ALA A 104 5.31 0.02 -8.89
N VAL A 105 4.17 0.32 -8.26
CA VAL A 105 4.06 1.22 -7.12
C VAL A 105 3.46 0.42 -5.96
N ILE A 106 4.24 0.23 -4.90
CA ILE A 106 3.84 -0.50 -3.70
C ILE A 106 3.49 0.50 -2.59
N LEU A 107 2.19 0.54 -2.28
CA LEU A 107 1.55 1.46 -1.35
C LEU A 107 1.53 0.79 0.03
N ASN A 108 2.69 0.76 0.68
CA ASN A 108 2.93 0.09 1.96
C ASN A 108 2.82 1.01 3.19
N ALA A 109 3.17 2.29 3.05
CA ALA A 109 3.14 3.21 4.17
C ALA A 109 1.76 3.23 4.86
N GLY A 110 1.74 3.44 6.17
CA GLY A 110 0.49 3.56 6.88
C GLY A 110 0.70 3.71 8.38
N MET A 111 -0.36 4.08 9.07
CA MET A 111 -0.40 4.27 10.51
C MET A 111 -1.78 3.97 11.07
N GLY A 112 -1.85 3.70 12.37
CA GLY A 112 -3.10 3.67 13.12
C GLY A 112 -2.99 4.58 14.34
N PRO A 113 -4.08 5.23 14.79
CA PRO A 113 -4.07 6.12 15.94
C PRO A 113 -4.22 5.32 17.23
N PHE A 114 -3.40 4.30 17.44
CA PHE A 114 -3.57 3.36 18.55
C PHE A 114 -3.20 4.00 19.89
N LEU A 115 -4.13 3.95 20.84
CA LEU A 115 -3.98 4.48 22.20
C LEU A 115 -3.65 3.39 23.22
N GLY A 116 -4.02 2.14 22.93
CA GLY A 116 -3.79 1.02 23.84
C GLY A 116 -4.62 -0.22 23.50
N ILE A 117 -4.76 -1.08 24.51
CA ILE A 117 -5.48 -2.35 24.42
C ILE A 117 -6.56 -2.36 25.51
N ASP A 118 -7.79 -2.73 25.14
CA ASP A 118 -8.80 -3.16 26.11
C ASP A 118 -8.40 -4.55 26.63
N TRP A 119 -7.75 -4.57 27.80
CA TRP A 119 -7.20 -5.79 28.36
C TRP A 119 -8.27 -6.81 28.73
N LEU A 120 -9.44 -6.37 29.21
CA LEU A 120 -10.52 -7.29 29.54
C LEU A 120 -11.04 -7.97 28.27
N ALA A 121 -11.34 -7.19 27.23
CA ALA A 121 -11.76 -7.73 25.94
C ALA A 121 -10.67 -8.64 25.32
N CYS A 122 -9.39 -8.27 25.45
CA CYS A 122 -8.25 -9.08 24.99
C CYS A 122 -8.23 -10.45 25.67
N PHE A 123 -8.24 -10.51 27.00
CA PHE A 123 -8.20 -11.77 27.74
C PHE A 123 -9.44 -12.64 27.50
N VAL A 124 -10.62 -12.04 27.43
CA VAL A 124 -11.87 -12.76 27.11
C VAL A 124 -11.81 -13.34 25.69
N SER A 125 -11.33 -12.57 24.70
CA SER A 125 -11.20 -13.02 23.31
C SER A 125 -10.18 -14.15 23.19
N LEU A 126 -9.00 -14.03 23.82
CA LEU A 126 -7.97 -15.07 23.85
C LEU A 126 -8.50 -16.38 24.46
N ALA A 127 -9.26 -16.29 25.55
CA ALA A 127 -9.85 -17.46 26.21
C ALA A 127 -10.94 -18.14 25.36
N LYS A 128 -11.71 -17.37 24.59
CA LYS A 128 -12.77 -17.91 23.71
C LYS A 128 -12.22 -18.55 22.45
N ASN A 129 -11.31 -17.86 21.75
CA ASN A 129 -10.71 -18.33 20.51
C ASN A 129 -9.35 -17.67 20.29
N TRP A 130 -8.30 -18.34 20.75
CA TRP A 130 -6.92 -17.84 20.66
C TRP A 130 -6.52 -17.40 19.25
N VAL A 131 -6.76 -18.27 18.26
CA VAL A 131 -6.36 -18.02 16.87
C VAL A 131 -7.08 -16.81 16.31
N GLN A 132 -8.39 -16.72 16.50
CA GLN A 132 -9.17 -15.58 16.02
C GLN A 132 -8.74 -14.28 16.71
N ALA A 133 -8.58 -14.30 18.03
CA ALA A 133 -8.23 -13.13 18.83
C ALA A 133 -6.94 -12.45 18.35
N VAL A 134 -5.93 -13.23 17.94
CA VAL A 134 -4.64 -12.70 17.47
C VAL A 134 -4.53 -12.58 15.94
N THR A 135 -5.50 -13.10 15.18
CA THR A 135 -5.58 -12.90 13.71
C THR A 135 -6.35 -11.63 13.34
N VAL A 136 -7.47 -11.41 14.01
CA VAL A 136 -8.44 -10.33 13.75
C VAL A 136 -8.89 -9.71 15.08
N PRO A 137 -7.98 -9.00 15.79
CA PRO A 137 -8.28 -8.46 17.10
C PRO A 137 -9.32 -7.33 17.04
N THR A 138 -10.22 -7.30 18.02
CA THR A 138 -11.27 -6.27 18.18
C THR A 138 -11.11 -5.47 19.49
N TYR A 139 -9.95 -5.59 20.13
CA TYR A 139 -9.65 -5.01 21.46
C TYR A 139 -8.61 -3.90 21.40
N LYS A 140 -8.30 -3.39 20.21
CA LYS A 140 -7.38 -2.25 20.03
C LYS A 140 -8.17 -0.95 20.25
N ILE A 141 -7.66 -0.09 21.12
CA ILE A 141 -8.25 1.23 21.37
C ILE A 141 -7.59 2.23 20.44
N GLN A 142 -8.40 3.03 19.74
CA GLN A 142 -7.95 4.03 18.77
C GLN A 142 -8.46 5.42 19.12
N GLY A 143 -7.67 6.42 18.76
CA GLY A 143 -8.06 7.82 18.82
C GLY A 143 -9.03 8.16 17.69
N VAL A 144 -10.01 8.99 18.00
CA VAL A 144 -11.04 9.49 17.07
C VAL A 144 -10.72 10.94 16.69
N GLY A 145 -11.02 11.34 15.46
CA GLY A 145 -10.89 12.74 15.03
C GLY A 145 -9.46 13.23 14.87
N TRP A 146 -8.51 12.35 14.55
CA TRP A 146 -7.13 12.78 14.28
C TRP A 146 -7.06 13.53 12.95
N ILE A 147 -6.63 14.78 13.01
CA ILE A 147 -6.59 15.71 11.88
C ILE A 147 -5.17 16.26 11.74
N THR A 148 -4.69 16.34 10.50
CA THR A 148 -3.43 16.97 10.13
C THR A 148 -3.70 18.27 9.38
N SER A 149 -3.15 19.37 9.90
CA SER A 149 -3.11 20.63 9.17
C SER A 149 -2.15 20.52 7.98
N GLN A 150 -2.58 21.01 6.82
CA GLN A 150 -1.70 21.14 5.68
C GLN A 150 -0.72 22.31 5.88
N GLU A 151 0.45 22.21 5.25
CA GLU A 151 1.50 23.22 5.33
C GLU A 151 1.74 23.87 3.96
N GLY A 152 2.52 24.96 3.96
CA GLY A 152 2.92 25.65 2.73
C GLY A 152 1.72 26.28 2.00
N PRO A 153 1.59 26.12 0.68
CA PRO A 153 0.50 26.72 -0.10
C PRO A 153 -0.91 26.34 0.39
N LEU A 154 -1.08 25.17 1.02
CA LEU A 154 -2.36 24.71 1.54
C LEU A 154 -2.57 25.06 3.03
N SER A 155 -1.79 25.98 3.60
CA SER A 155 -1.92 26.37 5.01
C SER A 155 -3.34 26.81 5.33
N GLY A 156 -3.90 26.28 6.42
CA GLY A 156 -5.29 26.52 6.85
C GLY A 156 -6.26 25.41 6.44
N GLU A 157 -5.88 24.56 5.47
CA GLU A 157 -6.63 23.35 5.14
C GLU A 157 -6.29 22.22 6.11
N THR A 158 -7.22 21.29 6.30
CA THR A 158 -7.04 20.13 7.17
C THR A 158 -7.50 18.84 6.50
N ILE A 159 -6.86 17.73 6.85
CA ILE A 159 -7.23 16.39 6.35
C ILE A 159 -7.15 15.36 7.49
N PRO A 160 -8.05 14.37 7.54
CA PRO A 160 -7.98 13.31 8.55
C PRO A 160 -6.70 12.49 8.41
N THR A 161 -5.89 12.43 9.47
CA THR A 161 -4.50 11.96 9.44
C THR A 161 -4.38 10.52 8.95
N VAL A 162 -5.21 9.63 9.49
CA VAL A 162 -5.15 8.19 9.19
C VAL A 162 -5.57 7.92 7.74
N PHE A 163 -6.64 8.57 7.29
CA PHE A 163 -7.11 8.48 5.91
C PHE A 163 -6.08 9.02 4.92
N ALA A 164 -5.48 10.18 5.21
CA ALA A 164 -4.43 10.75 4.37
C ALA A 164 -3.20 9.81 4.27
N ALA A 165 -2.73 9.30 5.41
CA ALA A 165 -1.56 8.42 5.45
C ALA A 165 -1.78 7.04 4.80
N ASN A 166 -2.99 6.47 4.92
CA ASN A 166 -3.26 5.09 4.52
C ASN A 166 -3.92 4.95 3.15
N VAL A 167 -4.62 6.01 2.68
CA VAL A 167 -5.45 5.95 1.46
C VAL A 167 -5.22 7.17 0.59
N PHE A 168 -5.58 8.38 1.04
CA PHE A 168 -5.72 9.52 0.14
C PHE A 168 -4.39 10.06 -0.40
N GLY A 169 -3.34 10.10 0.43
CA GLY A 169 -2.01 10.50 -0.04
C GLY A 169 -1.47 9.54 -1.10
N HIS A 170 -1.72 8.23 -0.97
CA HIS A 170 -1.40 7.24 -1.98
C HIS A 170 -2.27 7.37 -3.23
N TYR A 171 -3.57 7.54 -3.06
CA TYR A 171 -4.54 7.72 -4.13
C TYR A 171 -4.18 8.93 -5.00
N PHE A 172 -3.87 10.06 -4.36
CA PHE A 172 -3.43 11.28 -5.02
C PHE A 172 -2.07 11.09 -5.72
N LEU A 173 -1.10 10.43 -5.08
CA LEU A 173 0.19 10.10 -5.69
C LEU A 173 0.02 9.27 -6.96
N VAL A 174 -0.77 8.19 -6.89
CA VAL A 174 -0.99 7.27 -8.02
C VAL A 174 -1.62 7.99 -9.20
N HIS A 175 -2.63 8.84 -8.97
CA HIS A 175 -3.21 9.67 -10.03
C HIS A 175 -2.14 10.56 -10.68
N GLU A 176 -1.33 11.23 -9.86
CA GLU A 176 -0.33 12.15 -10.36
C GLU A 176 0.80 11.46 -11.15
N VAL A 177 1.01 10.15 -10.98
CA VAL A 177 1.99 9.37 -11.76
C VAL A 177 1.34 8.32 -12.68
N ALA A 178 0.05 8.48 -13.00
CA ALA A 178 -0.70 7.54 -13.83
C ALA A 178 -0.10 7.39 -15.25
N ASP A 179 0.53 8.44 -15.78
CA ASP A 179 1.26 8.42 -17.06
C ASP A 179 2.48 7.50 -17.01
N LEU A 180 3.31 7.60 -15.97
CA LEU A 180 4.47 6.71 -15.77
C LEU A 180 4.04 5.25 -15.62
N LEU A 181 2.94 5.00 -14.92
CA LEU A 181 2.38 3.66 -14.75
C LEU A 181 1.85 3.11 -16.09
N ALA A 182 1.14 3.91 -16.89
CA ALA A 182 0.63 3.48 -18.19
C ALA A 182 1.78 3.10 -19.14
N GLU A 183 2.83 3.92 -19.21
CA GLU A 183 4.05 3.66 -19.99
C GLU A 183 4.74 2.35 -19.54
N GLY A 184 4.81 2.14 -18.22
CA GLY A 184 5.40 0.96 -17.61
C GLY A 184 4.58 -0.31 -17.79
N SER A 185 3.31 -0.21 -18.19
CA SER A 185 2.31 -1.29 -18.00
C SER A 185 2.29 -1.71 -16.52
N GLY A 186 2.31 -0.70 -15.66
CA GLY A 186 2.68 -0.80 -14.26
C GLY A 186 1.59 -1.42 -13.39
N ARG A 187 2.03 -1.84 -12.21
CA ARG A 187 1.20 -2.46 -11.17
C ARG A 187 1.03 -1.51 -9.99
N ILE A 188 -0.19 -1.36 -9.50
CA ILE A 188 -0.50 -0.65 -8.26
C ILE A 188 -0.80 -1.70 -7.20
N ILE A 189 0.01 -1.75 -6.15
CA ILE A 189 -0.07 -2.80 -5.12
C ILE A 189 -0.39 -2.15 -3.78
N TRP A 190 -1.64 -2.29 -3.35
CA TRP A 190 -2.13 -1.77 -2.08
C TRP A 190 -1.82 -2.71 -0.91
N THR A 191 -1.21 -2.19 0.15
CA THR A 191 -1.03 -2.93 1.40
C THR A 191 -2.20 -2.68 2.35
N SER A 192 -3.11 -3.64 2.40
CA SER A 192 -4.25 -3.69 3.31
C SER A 192 -3.96 -4.52 4.57
N SER A 193 -5.00 -4.89 5.33
CA SER A 193 -4.91 -5.68 6.57
C SER A 193 -5.99 -6.78 6.60
N LEU A 194 -5.78 -7.85 7.36
CA LEU A 194 -6.85 -8.80 7.71
C LEU A 194 -7.99 -8.13 8.49
N GLU A 195 -7.70 -6.97 9.07
CA GLU A 195 -8.61 -6.19 9.91
C GLU A 195 -9.42 -5.17 9.08
N ALA A 196 -9.48 -5.33 7.76
CA ALA A 196 -10.29 -4.50 6.87
C ALA A 196 -11.79 -4.84 7.01
N TYR A 197 -12.34 -4.66 8.21
CA TYR A 197 -13.69 -5.11 8.53
C TYR A 197 -14.77 -4.24 7.87
N PRO A 198 -15.87 -4.83 7.37
CA PRO A 198 -17.01 -4.07 6.88
C PRO A 198 -17.62 -3.16 7.96
N TRP A 199 -17.77 -3.65 9.19
CA TRP A 199 -18.42 -2.91 10.29
C TRP A 199 -17.65 -1.65 10.73
N ALA A 200 -16.36 -1.55 10.40
CA ALA A 200 -15.54 -0.38 10.72
C ALA A 200 -15.68 0.76 9.70
N PHE A 201 -16.32 0.51 8.56
CA PHE A 201 -16.40 1.43 7.42
C PHE A 201 -17.82 1.93 7.17
N SER A 202 -17.95 3.19 6.77
CA SER A 202 -19.21 3.83 6.38
C SER A 202 -18.95 4.82 5.26
N THR A 203 -19.80 4.81 4.24
CA THR A 203 -19.76 5.76 3.11
C THR A 203 -20.12 7.19 3.53
N GLU A 204 -20.81 7.36 4.66
CA GLU A 204 -21.17 8.65 5.26
C GLU A 204 -20.02 9.25 6.09
N ASP A 205 -18.97 8.47 6.36
CA ASP A 205 -17.71 8.90 6.98
C ASP A 205 -16.53 8.28 6.23
N LEU A 206 -16.50 8.45 4.90
CA LEU A 206 -15.47 7.88 4.00
C LEU A 206 -14.03 8.12 4.50
N GLN A 207 -13.78 9.31 5.05
CA GLN A 207 -12.47 9.72 5.54
C GLN A 207 -12.20 9.24 6.99
N GLY A 208 -13.16 8.59 7.64
CA GLY A 208 -13.03 7.98 8.96
C GLY A 208 -12.75 8.98 10.09
N VAL A 209 -13.33 10.19 10.02
CA VAL A 209 -13.09 11.24 11.03
C VAL A 209 -13.77 10.88 12.35
N ARG A 210 -14.98 10.35 12.27
CA ARG A 210 -15.82 9.96 13.42
C ARG A 210 -15.66 8.49 13.77
N ALA A 211 -14.99 7.71 12.92
CA ALA A 211 -14.74 6.29 13.12
C ALA A 211 -13.91 6.02 14.39
N SER A 212 -14.43 5.17 15.27
CA SER A 212 -13.68 4.60 16.41
C SER A 212 -12.60 3.61 15.98
N HIS A 213 -12.63 3.16 14.72
CA HIS A 213 -11.72 2.18 14.12
C HIS A 213 -11.22 2.71 12.76
N SER A 214 -10.63 3.91 12.77
CA SER A 214 -10.21 4.60 11.54
C SER A 214 -9.10 3.86 10.77
N TYR A 215 -8.24 3.09 11.46
CA TYR A 215 -7.30 2.21 10.79
C TYR A 215 -8.02 1.14 9.95
N GLU A 216 -8.90 0.36 10.57
CA GLU A 216 -9.68 -0.70 9.93
C GLU A 216 -10.57 -0.14 8.82
N SER A 217 -11.24 0.99 9.07
CA SER A 217 -12.02 1.74 8.07
C SER A 217 -11.19 2.07 6.82
N SER A 218 -9.98 2.62 7.02
CA SER A 218 -9.08 2.95 5.91
C SER A 218 -8.62 1.72 5.11
N LYS A 219 -8.42 0.57 5.80
CA LYS A 219 -8.05 -0.69 5.15
C LYS A 219 -9.23 -1.33 4.43
N ARG A 220 -10.46 -1.17 4.93
CA ARG A 220 -11.68 -1.56 4.22
C ARG A 220 -11.88 -0.74 2.95
N LEU A 221 -11.71 0.58 3.02
CA LEU A 221 -11.73 1.44 1.84
C LEU A 221 -10.68 1.03 0.80
N THR A 222 -9.47 0.67 1.25
CA THR A 222 -8.40 0.14 0.40
C THR A 222 -8.83 -1.12 -0.35
N ASP A 223 -9.43 -2.09 0.36
CA ASP A 223 -9.94 -3.33 -0.25
C ASP A 223 -11.00 -3.04 -1.30
N VAL A 224 -11.97 -2.18 -0.97
CA VAL A 224 -13.06 -1.79 -1.88
C VAL A 224 -12.51 -1.13 -3.14
N LEU A 225 -11.65 -0.12 -3.01
CA LEU A 225 -11.08 0.59 -4.17
C LEU A 225 -10.28 -0.35 -5.07
N ALA A 226 -9.40 -1.17 -4.49
CA ALA A 226 -8.54 -2.05 -5.27
C ALA A 226 -9.33 -3.15 -6.00
N LEU A 227 -10.24 -3.85 -5.31
CA LEU A 227 -10.99 -4.98 -5.86
C LEU A 227 -12.08 -4.54 -6.86
N THR A 228 -12.53 -3.28 -6.77
CA THR A 228 -13.54 -2.74 -7.69
C THR A 228 -12.95 -1.90 -8.82
N SER A 229 -11.63 -1.64 -8.82
CA SER A 229 -10.95 -0.78 -9.81
C SER A 229 -11.13 -1.20 -11.28
N GLY A 230 -11.30 -2.50 -11.55
CA GLY A 230 -11.48 -3.06 -12.88
C GLY A 230 -12.91 -3.45 -13.25
N LEU A 231 -13.90 -3.03 -12.45
CA LEU A 231 -15.31 -3.35 -12.69
C LEU A 231 -15.98 -2.32 -13.61
N GLU A 232 -17.00 -2.75 -14.33
CA GLU A 232 -17.75 -1.88 -15.25
C GLU A 232 -18.45 -0.73 -14.49
N CYS A 233 -19.01 -1.01 -13.31
CA CYS A 233 -19.72 -0.03 -12.48
C CYS A 233 -18.84 1.12 -11.96
N THR A 234 -17.52 0.93 -11.85
CA THR A 234 -16.55 1.94 -11.41
C THR A 234 -15.82 2.60 -12.58
N SER A 235 -15.97 2.06 -13.80
CA SER A 235 -15.30 2.53 -15.01
C SER A 235 -15.44 4.02 -15.30
N PRO A 236 -16.57 4.72 -15.02
CA PRO A 236 -16.64 6.16 -15.23
C PRO A 236 -15.63 6.95 -14.38
N PHE A 237 -15.36 6.47 -13.16
CA PHE A 237 -14.45 7.11 -12.21
C PHE A 237 -13.00 6.66 -12.44
N THR A 238 -12.79 5.36 -12.65
CA THR A 238 -11.43 4.81 -12.83
C THR A 238 -10.84 5.19 -14.18
N THR A 239 -11.66 5.31 -15.23
CA THR A 239 -11.21 5.85 -16.53
C THR A 239 -10.72 7.27 -16.35
N SER A 240 -11.51 8.14 -15.71
CA SER A 240 -11.10 9.52 -15.41
C SER A 240 -9.83 9.58 -14.55
N PHE A 241 -9.72 8.71 -13.55
CA PHE A 241 -8.57 8.64 -12.65
C PHE A 241 -7.27 8.25 -13.37
N PHE A 242 -7.32 7.30 -14.31
CA PHE A 242 -6.15 6.88 -15.09
C PHE A 242 -5.97 7.67 -16.39
N TYR A 243 -6.89 8.59 -16.68
CA TYR A 243 -6.83 9.49 -17.82
C TYR A 243 -6.13 10.79 -17.42
N ARG A 244 -4.94 11.03 -18.00
CA ARG A 244 -4.26 12.32 -17.88
C ARG A 244 -3.89 12.82 -19.26
N LYS A 245 -4.35 14.04 -19.59
CA LYS A 245 -4.01 14.71 -20.85
C LYS A 245 -2.50 14.94 -20.92
N ARG A 246 -1.85 14.46 -21.98
CA ARG A 246 -0.46 14.83 -22.29
C ARG A 246 -0.46 16.15 -23.05
N THR A 247 0.26 17.14 -22.53
CA THR A 247 0.62 18.36 -23.25
C THR A 247 1.92 18.10 -24.00
N TYR A 248 1.89 18.19 -25.34
CA TYR A 248 3.07 18.07 -26.18
C TYR A 248 3.16 19.32 -27.08
N ASN A 249 4.26 20.08 -26.98
CA ASN A 249 4.47 21.32 -27.76
C ASN A 249 3.29 22.30 -27.75
N GLY A 250 2.62 22.47 -26.60
CA GLY A 250 1.47 23.40 -26.48
C GLY A 250 0.17 22.91 -27.13
N ALA A 251 0.15 21.70 -27.71
CA ALA A 251 -1.06 21.06 -28.19
C ALA A 251 -1.52 19.96 -27.21
N GLU A 252 -2.78 20.01 -26.82
CA GLU A 252 -3.44 18.92 -26.12
C GLU A 252 -3.67 17.78 -27.13
N LEU A 253 -2.96 16.66 -26.97
CA LEU A 253 -3.21 15.46 -27.76
C LEU A 253 -4.04 14.51 -26.92
N GLU A 254 -5.32 14.40 -27.28
CA GLU A 254 -6.26 13.43 -26.74
C GLU A 254 -5.91 12.05 -27.28
N LYS A 255 -5.08 11.31 -26.54
CA LYS A 255 -4.98 9.86 -26.71
C LYS A 255 -5.35 9.19 -25.39
N PRO A 256 -6.38 8.33 -25.37
CA PRO A 256 -6.58 7.40 -24.25
C PRO A 256 -5.26 6.68 -23.97
N ASN A 257 -4.94 6.46 -22.69
CA ASN A 257 -3.86 5.54 -22.37
C ASN A 257 -4.26 4.17 -22.90
N ASP A 258 -3.54 3.66 -23.91
CA ASP A 258 -3.77 2.32 -24.47
C ASP A 258 -3.56 1.20 -23.42
N ARG A 259 -3.02 1.53 -22.24
CA ARG A 259 -2.68 0.60 -21.15
C ARG A 259 -3.06 1.17 -19.79
N VAL A 260 -4.14 0.65 -19.22
CA VAL A 260 -4.56 0.95 -17.85
C VAL A 260 -3.68 0.15 -16.87
N PRO A 261 -3.11 0.76 -15.82
CA PRO A 261 -2.33 0.05 -14.81
C PRO A 261 -3.14 -1.04 -14.10
N LYS A 262 -2.52 -2.19 -13.83
CA LYS A 262 -3.18 -3.29 -13.10
C LYS A 262 -3.15 -2.99 -11.60
N THR A 263 -4.30 -3.05 -10.94
CA THR A 263 -4.40 -2.82 -9.48
C THR A 263 -4.58 -4.13 -8.73
N TYR A 264 -3.83 -4.29 -7.64
CA TYR A 264 -3.83 -5.44 -6.75
C TYR A 264 -3.90 -4.99 -5.29
N VAL A 265 -4.36 -5.88 -4.42
CA VAL A 265 -4.36 -5.67 -2.97
C VAL A 265 -3.80 -6.89 -2.25
N CYS A 266 -2.94 -6.64 -1.26
CA CYS A 266 -2.37 -7.66 -0.41
C CYS A 266 -2.42 -7.29 1.07
N HIS A 267 -2.06 -8.22 1.94
CA HIS A 267 -1.80 -7.96 3.35
C HIS A 267 -0.62 -8.82 3.84
N PRO A 268 0.12 -8.36 4.87
CA PRO A 268 1.35 -9.04 5.32
C PRO A 268 1.11 -10.27 6.22
N GLY A 269 -0.15 -10.66 6.40
CA GLY A 269 -0.54 -11.47 7.55
C GLY A 269 -0.31 -10.70 8.87
N ILE A 270 0.17 -11.40 9.90
CA ILE A 270 0.51 -10.87 11.21
C ILE A 270 2.02 -11.03 11.40
N CYS A 271 2.74 -9.90 11.34
CA CYS A 271 4.17 -9.82 11.57
C CYS A 271 4.50 -8.80 12.66
N GLY A 272 5.63 -9.00 13.34
CA GLY A 272 6.12 -8.15 14.41
C GLY A 272 6.57 -6.78 13.90
N THR A 273 5.66 -5.81 13.91
CA THR A 273 5.96 -4.41 13.60
C THR A 273 5.67 -3.52 14.80
N SER A 274 6.27 -2.32 14.81
CA SER A 274 5.98 -1.28 15.82
C SER A 274 4.75 -0.44 15.47
N ILE A 275 3.83 -0.94 14.63
CA ILE A 275 2.62 -0.18 14.26
C ILE A 275 1.72 0.07 15.46
N MET A 276 1.67 -0.89 16.39
CA MET A 276 1.12 -0.74 17.73
C MET A 276 2.30 -0.49 18.69
N PRO A 277 2.34 0.63 19.43
CA PRO A 277 3.43 0.93 20.34
C PRO A 277 3.33 0.04 21.59
N LEU A 278 4.05 -1.09 21.56
CA LEU A 278 4.19 -2.00 22.70
C LEU A 278 5.57 -1.87 23.33
N ASN A 279 5.64 -1.93 24.66
CA ASN A 279 6.93 -2.06 25.34
C ASN A 279 7.57 -3.43 25.02
N PHE A 280 8.85 -3.56 25.32
CA PHE A 280 9.62 -4.77 25.01
C PHE A 280 8.94 -6.07 25.51
N ILE A 281 8.42 -6.08 26.73
CA ILE A 281 7.78 -7.27 27.31
C ILE A 281 6.51 -7.62 26.53
N LEU A 282 5.63 -6.65 26.34
CA LEU A 282 4.36 -6.86 25.62
C LEU A 282 4.57 -7.24 24.15
N PHE A 283 5.60 -6.68 23.51
CA PHE A 283 5.97 -7.05 22.14
C PHE A 283 6.37 -8.53 22.05
N ASN A 284 7.20 -9.01 22.97
CA ASN A 284 7.58 -10.43 23.01
C ASN A 284 6.39 -11.33 23.37
N CYS A 285 5.50 -10.91 24.27
CA CYS A 285 4.26 -11.64 24.56
C CYS A 285 3.36 -11.75 23.32
N MET A 286 3.22 -10.65 22.55
CA MET A 286 2.47 -10.65 21.30
C MET A 286 3.09 -11.63 20.29
N LEU A 287 4.42 -11.61 20.12
CA LEU A 287 5.09 -12.56 19.23
C LEU A 287 4.86 -14.01 19.66
N LEU A 288 4.97 -14.32 20.95
CA LEU A 288 4.68 -15.65 21.48
C LEU A 288 3.23 -16.05 21.19
N ALA A 289 2.26 -15.15 21.39
CA ALA A 289 0.86 -15.43 21.10
C ALA A 289 0.61 -15.71 19.61
N CYS A 290 1.29 -14.98 18.73
CA CYS A 290 1.27 -15.20 17.29
C CYS A 290 1.91 -16.55 16.90
N TYR A 291 3.02 -16.94 17.54
CA TYR A 291 3.63 -18.26 17.34
C TYR A 291 2.67 -19.38 17.74
N ILE A 292 1.98 -19.24 18.87
CA ILE A 292 0.97 -20.20 19.33
C ILE A 292 -0.15 -20.34 18.30
N ALA A 293 -0.66 -19.22 17.77
CA ALA A 293 -1.69 -19.27 16.73
C ALA A 293 -1.21 -19.92 15.43
N ARG A 294 0.05 -19.67 15.02
CA ARG A 294 0.68 -20.36 13.89
C ARG A 294 0.76 -21.87 14.12
N TRP A 295 1.17 -22.29 15.32
CA TRP A 295 1.22 -23.71 15.68
C TRP A 295 -0.15 -24.35 15.72
N PHE A 296 -1.22 -23.61 16.01
CA PHE A 296 -2.60 -24.08 15.88
C PHE A 296 -3.14 -24.05 14.43
N GLY A 297 -2.29 -23.77 13.44
CA GLY A 297 -2.64 -23.89 12.03
C GLY A 297 -3.09 -22.59 11.38
N SER A 298 -3.02 -21.45 12.06
CA SER A 298 -3.30 -20.17 11.41
C SER A 298 -2.25 -19.88 10.33
N PRO A 299 -2.66 -19.72 9.06
CA PRO A 299 -1.72 -19.46 7.98
C PRO A 299 -1.22 -18.02 7.99
N TRP A 300 -1.91 -17.12 8.70
CA TRP A 300 -1.68 -15.69 8.58
C TRP A 300 -0.56 -15.17 9.47
N HIS A 301 -0.07 -15.96 10.41
CA HIS A 301 0.98 -15.54 11.33
C HIS A 301 2.36 -15.73 10.71
N THR A 302 2.79 -14.75 9.92
CA THR A 302 4.10 -14.72 9.28
C THR A 302 5.22 -14.46 10.28
N ILE A 303 4.91 -13.78 11.39
CA ILE A 303 5.80 -13.40 12.50
C ILE A 303 6.91 -12.43 12.08
N SER A 304 7.75 -12.79 11.11
CA SER A 304 8.79 -11.93 10.59
C SER A 304 8.22 -10.96 9.56
N THR A 305 8.76 -9.75 9.51
CA THR A 305 8.39 -8.74 8.52
C THR A 305 8.87 -9.12 7.10
N TYR A 306 9.93 -9.92 6.97
CA TYR A 306 10.42 -10.43 5.69
C TYR A 306 9.45 -11.45 5.08
N SER A 307 8.94 -12.39 5.89
CA SER A 307 7.88 -13.31 5.49
C SER A 307 6.57 -12.55 5.22
N GLY A 308 6.29 -11.50 5.99
CA GLY A 308 5.17 -10.60 5.76
C GLY A 308 5.23 -9.85 4.44
N ALA A 309 6.42 -9.65 3.85
CA ALA A 309 6.59 -8.99 2.56
C ALA A 309 6.28 -9.89 1.34
N ASN A 310 6.07 -11.19 1.54
CA ASN A 310 5.99 -12.18 0.46
C ASN A 310 4.93 -11.86 -0.62
N ALA A 311 3.67 -11.64 -0.24
CA ALA A 311 2.59 -11.38 -1.19
C ALA A 311 2.80 -10.08 -1.99
N ALA A 312 3.32 -9.03 -1.35
CA ALA A 312 3.60 -7.77 -2.04
C ALA A 312 4.76 -7.93 -3.05
N SER A 313 5.80 -8.67 -2.68
CA SER A 313 6.93 -8.99 -3.57
C SER A 313 6.47 -9.82 -4.77
N TRP A 314 5.68 -10.88 -4.51
CA TRP A 314 5.09 -11.72 -5.55
C TRP A 314 4.23 -10.92 -6.53
N LEU A 315 3.31 -10.07 -6.06
CA LEU A 315 2.50 -9.21 -6.93
C LEU A 315 3.35 -8.25 -7.78
N ALA A 316 4.50 -7.80 -7.27
CA ALA A 316 5.40 -6.90 -7.99
C ALA A 316 6.22 -7.62 -9.07
N LEU A 317 6.66 -8.86 -8.82
CA LEU A 317 7.67 -9.56 -9.62
C LEU A 317 7.14 -10.73 -10.44
N ALA A 318 6.01 -11.33 -10.08
CA ALA A 318 5.48 -12.51 -10.78
C ALA A 318 5.19 -12.20 -12.25
N PRO A 319 5.39 -13.15 -13.17
CA PRO A 319 4.96 -13.03 -14.56
C PRO A 319 3.48 -12.68 -14.71
N ASP A 320 3.12 -11.96 -15.78
CA ASP A 320 1.73 -11.53 -16.00
C ASP A 320 0.77 -12.72 -16.22
N ASP A 321 1.22 -13.78 -16.87
CA ASP A 321 0.45 -15.01 -17.11
C ASP A 321 0.15 -15.77 -15.81
N GLU A 322 1.09 -15.79 -14.86
CA GLU A 322 0.88 -16.34 -13.53
C GLU A 322 -0.22 -15.57 -12.78
N LEU A 323 -0.13 -14.23 -12.76
CA LEU A 323 -1.12 -13.37 -12.09
C LEU A 323 -2.50 -13.44 -12.75
N GLU A 324 -2.56 -13.55 -14.08
CA GLU A 324 -3.79 -13.72 -14.84
C GLU A 324 -4.43 -15.08 -14.58
N GLY A 325 -3.64 -16.16 -14.57
CA GLY A 325 -4.06 -17.51 -14.21
C GLY A 325 -4.63 -17.58 -12.79
N ALA A 326 -4.03 -16.85 -11.85
CA ALA A 326 -4.50 -16.71 -10.47
C ALA A 326 -5.69 -15.74 -10.31
N ARG A 327 -6.09 -15.02 -11.37
CA ARG A 327 -7.09 -13.94 -11.33
C ARG A 327 -6.77 -12.90 -10.27
N ALA A 328 -5.50 -12.51 -10.17
CA ALA A 328 -4.97 -11.80 -9.01
C ALA A 328 -5.65 -10.45 -8.71
N GLN A 329 -6.21 -9.76 -9.71
CA GLN A 329 -6.95 -8.50 -9.52
C GLN A 329 -8.30 -8.65 -8.80
N LYS A 330 -8.87 -9.87 -8.77
CA LYS A 330 -10.19 -10.15 -8.18
C LYS A 330 -10.11 -10.67 -6.75
N VAL A 331 -8.90 -10.79 -6.21
CA VAL A 331 -8.62 -11.47 -4.95
C VAL A 331 -7.67 -10.63 -4.13
N LYS A 332 -7.88 -10.62 -2.82
CA LYS A 332 -6.90 -10.09 -1.87
C LYS A 332 -5.88 -11.17 -1.54
N TRP A 333 -4.59 -10.85 -1.63
CA TRP A 333 -3.52 -11.82 -1.41
C TRP A 333 -2.81 -11.63 -0.08
N GLY A 334 -2.70 -12.69 0.70
CA GLY A 334 -2.02 -12.66 1.99
C GLY A 334 -0.65 -13.31 1.95
N SER A 335 0.33 -12.66 2.56
CA SER A 335 1.54 -13.35 3.02
C SER A 335 1.13 -14.34 4.11
N ALA A 336 1.49 -15.60 3.91
CA ALA A 336 1.08 -16.69 4.77
C ALA A 336 2.25 -17.65 5.05
N CYS A 337 2.08 -18.51 6.04
CA CYS A 337 3.06 -19.49 6.47
C CYS A 337 2.39 -20.82 6.85
N THR A 338 3.09 -21.93 6.67
CA THR A 338 2.72 -23.20 7.30
C THR A 338 2.91 -23.14 8.82
N ARG A 339 2.45 -24.18 9.54
CA ARG A 339 2.74 -24.37 10.97
C ARG A 339 4.24 -24.34 11.30
N SER A 340 5.08 -24.82 10.38
CA SER A 340 6.54 -24.82 10.51
C SER A 340 7.21 -23.49 10.12
N GLY A 341 6.44 -22.52 9.60
CA GLY A 341 6.96 -21.23 9.15
C GLY A 341 7.43 -21.20 7.68
N LYS A 342 7.10 -22.22 6.87
CA LYS A 342 7.37 -22.18 5.42
C LYS A 342 6.44 -21.16 4.78
N GLU A 343 7.03 -20.17 4.12
CA GLU A 343 6.33 -19.05 3.49
C GLU A 343 5.49 -19.50 2.29
N MET A 344 4.37 -18.81 2.07
CA MET A 344 3.49 -18.97 0.91
C MET A 344 2.69 -17.69 0.68
N VAL A 345 2.08 -17.59 -0.50
CA VAL A 345 1.07 -16.58 -0.81
C VAL A 345 -0.28 -17.27 -0.91
N LYS A 346 -1.31 -16.69 -0.28
CA LYS A 346 -2.64 -17.32 -0.21
C LYS A 346 -3.74 -16.31 -0.50
N ALA A 347 -4.77 -16.74 -1.22
CA ALA A 347 -5.99 -15.97 -1.40
C ALA A 347 -6.71 -15.76 -0.06
N THR A 348 -7.17 -14.53 0.17
CA THR A 348 -7.83 -14.09 1.40
C THR A 348 -9.26 -13.69 1.07
N ASN A 349 -10.21 -14.23 1.83
CA ASN A 349 -11.60 -13.84 1.68
C ASN A 349 -11.81 -12.41 2.18
N VAL A 350 -12.57 -11.62 1.44
CA VAL A 350 -12.97 -10.26 1.81
C VAL A 350 -14.48 -10.27 2.00
N GLU A 351 -14.93 -10.09 3.24
CA GLU A 351 -16.34 -10.12 3.60
C GLU A 351 -17.16 -9.12 2.77
N GLY A 352 -18.32 -9.56 2.28
CA GLY A 352 -19.20 -8.80 1.41
C GLY A 352 -18.94 -9.01 -0.09
N VAL A 353 -17.78 -9.49 -0.51
CA VAL A 353 -17.48 -9.73 -1.94
C VAL A 353 -18.38 -10.84 -2.52
N GLU A 354 -18.82 -11.78 -1.69
CA GLU A 354 -19.82 -12.79 -2.03
C GLU A 354 -21.18 -12.18 -2.41
N ASN A 355 -21.56 -11.04 -1.83
CA ASN A 355 -22.74 -10.29 -2.23
C ASN A 355 -22.37 -9.25 -3.30
N ARG A 356 -22.16 -9.76 -4.51
CA ARG A 356 -21.59 -9.01 -5.63
C ARG A 356 -22.27 -7.66 -5.88
N LEU A 357 -23.60 -7.58 -5.84
CA LEU A 357 -24.33 -6.36 -6.14
C LEU A 357 -24.09 -5.26 -5.09
N GLU A 358 -24.16 -5.61 -3.80
CA GLU A 358 -23.88 -4.65 -2.72
C GLU A 358 -22.42 -4.19 -2.73
N PHE A 359 -21.48 -5.10 -3.00
CA PHE A 359 -20.06 -4.75 -3.07
C PHE A 359 -19.73 -3.89 -4.30
N GLU A 360 -20.38 -4.13 -5.44
CA GLU A 360 -20.26 -3.31 -6.65
C GLU A 360 -20.81 -1.90 -6.44
N GLU A 361 -21.96 -1.75 -5.76
CA GLU A 361 -22.52 -0.43 -5.43
C GLU A 361 -21.66 0.31 -4.40
N LEU A 362 -21.16 -0.40 -3.38
CA LEU A 362 -20.19 0.15 -2.43
C LEU A 362 -18.94 0.66 -3.14
N GLY A 363 -18.41 -0.12 -4.09
CA GLY A 363 -17.28 0.27 -4.93
C GLY A 363 -17.57 1.54 -5.73
N ARG A 364 -18.72 1.58 -6.41
CA ARG A 364 -19.16 2.73 -7.20
C ARG A 364 -19.25 4.00 -6.36
N GLU A 365 -19.85 3.93 -5.17
CA GLU A 365 -19.99 5.08 -4.27
C GLU A 365 -18.63 5.53 -3.72
N CYS A 366 -17.77 4.60 -3.29
CA CYS A 366 -16.43 4.91 -2.83
C CYS A 366 -15.59 5.60 -3.92
N TRP A 367 -15.59 5.07 -5.14
CA TRP A 367 -14.85 5.65 -6.27
C TRP A 367 -15.36 7.05 -6.63
N LYS A 368 -16.68 7.25 -6.64
CA LYS A 368 -17.30 8.55 -6.86
C LYS A 368 -16.82 9.59 -5.84
N GLN A 369 -16.98 9.29 -4.54
CA GLN A 369 -16.60 10.24 -3.49
C GLN A 369 -15.09 10.50 -3.45
N MET A 370 -14.27 9.48 -3.70
CA MET A 370 -12.81 9.63 -3.78
C MET A 370 -12.38 10.54 -4.94
N GLU A 371 -13.03 10.42 -6.10
CA GLU A 371 -12.76 11.29 -7.26
C GLU A 371 -13.23 12.73 -7.02
N GLU A 372 -14.42 12.94 -6.48
CA GLU A 372 -14.91 14.27 -6.09
C GLU A 372 -13.95 14.93 -5.10
N LEU A 373 -13.48 14.19 -4.10
CA LEU A 373 -12.51 14.67 -3.12
C LEU A 373 -11.14 14.99 -3.77
N ARG A 374 -10.63 14.10 -4.63
CA ARG A 374 -9.36 14.32 -5.35
C ARG A 374 -9.41 15.59 -6.18
N MET A 375 -10.48 15.79 -6.95
CA MET A 375 -10.66 16.97 -7.79
C MET A 375 -10.76 18.24 -6.94
N SER A 376 -11.48 18.22 -5.82
CA SER A 376 -11.55 19.37 -4.90
C SER A 376 -10.17 19.74 -4.35
N TRP A 377 -9.37 18.76 -3.91
CA TRP A 377 -8.01 19.01 -3.41
C TRP A 377 -7.06 19.46 -4.51
N LYS A 378 -7.20 18.92 -5.72
CA LYS A 378 -6.41 19.34 -6.88
C LYS A 378 -6.66 20.81 -7.20
N GLU A 379 -7.92 21.24 -7.23
CA GLU A 379 -8.29 22.63 -7.47
C GLU A 379 -7.73 23.58 -6.38
N ARG A 380 -7.78 23.17 -5.10
CA ARG A 380 -7.17 23.94 -4.00
C ARG A 380 -5.67 24.09 -4.20
N LEU A 381 -4.98 23.01 -4.58
CA LEU A 381 -3.54 23.02 -4.81
C LEU A 381 -3.17 23.92 -6.00
N GLU A 382 -3.89 23.84 -7.11
CA GLU A 382 -3.68 24.68 -8.30
C GLU A 382 -3.89 26.17 -7.99
N LYS A 383 -4.97 26.51 -7.27
CA LYS A 383 -5.23 27.87 -6.78
C LYS A 383 -4.11 28.38 -5.88
N ALA A 384 -3.65 27.55 -4.95
CA ALA A 384 -2.64 27.91 -3.97
C ALA A 384 -1.22 28.06 -4.58
N THR A 385 -0.93 27.31 -5.65
CA THR A 385 0.38 27.30 -6.31
C THR A 385 0.47 28.24 -7.51
N GLY A 386 -0.66 28.81 -7.96
CA GLY A 386 -0.71 29.68 -9.14
C GLY A 386 -0.54 28.93 -10.47
N THR A 387 -0.66 27.60 -10.45
CA THR A 387 -0.57 26.73 -11.62
C THR A 387 -1.98 26.57 -12.20
N LYS A 388 -2.39 27.47 -13.10
CA LYS A 388 -3.62 27.33 -13.89
C LYS A 388 -3.31 26.91 -15.31
#